data_AF-A0A1C3ETA1-F1
#
_entry.id   AF-A0A1C3ETA1-F1
#
_cell.length_a   1.000
_cell.length_b   1.000
_cell.length_c   1.000
_cell.angle_alpha   90.00
_cell.angle_beta   90.00
_cell.angle_gamma   90.00
#
_symmetry.space_group_name_H-M   'P 1'
#
loop_
_entity.id
_entity.type
_entity.pdbx_description
1 polymer ?
#
loop_
_entity_poly.entity_id
_entity_poly.type
_entity_poly.pdbx_seq_one_letter_code
_entity_poly.pdbx_strand_id
1 'polypeptide(L)'
;MLSKAHDALKKCEESLRGLVAEAAAAGQYDAVETMTEWARTLGRLRGGREAEDTPERAEEVEQPVAVSVAGSASKRLSSSKSRPAYPRFARSRTELVKIGWSKKEKKEYLHRAPWGIVELLCQRLKSWGSKEFTSEDILPLQGSDGVEVPSYQSYLCLAWLRDSGLITKEGRQGYFVPRGLDLLVETSKAWKNLPPKR
;
A
#
# COMPACT_ATOMS: atom_id res chain seq x y z
N MET A 1 -27.94 -6.68 31.34
CA MET A 1 -27.81 -5.62 30.30
C MET A 1 -26.93 -6.05 29.13
N LEU A 2 -25.77 -6.66 29.37
CA LEU A 2 -24.87 -7.16 28.31
C LEU A 2 -25.53 -8.10 27.29
N SER A 3 -26.36 -9.05 27.73
CA SER A 3 -27.11 -9.93 26.80
C SER A 3 -28.02 -9.15 25.84
N LYS A 4 -28.73 -8.11 26.32
CA LYS A 4 -29.56 -7.26 25.45
C LYS A 4 -28.72 -6.49 24.41
N ALA A 5 -27.52 -6.07 24.79
CA ALA A 5 -26.59 -5.41 23.85
C ALA A 5 -26.06 -6.39 22.79
N HIS A 6 -25.72 -7.62 23.18
CA HIS A 6 -25.32 -8.67 22.22
C HIS A 6 -26.44 -9.01 21.24
N ASP A 7 -27.67 -9.13 21.71
CA ASP A 7 -28.84 -9.38 20.85
C ASP A 7 -29.08 -8.22 19.87
N ALA A 8 -28.90 -6.98 20.31
CA ALA A 8 -29.01 -5.81 19.44
C ALA A 8 -27.93 -5.82 18.33
N LEU A 9 -26.68 -6.13 18.69
CA LEU A 9 -25.58 -6.25 17.72
C LEU A 9 -25.82 -7.39 16.73
N LYS A 10 -26.35 -8.53 17.19
CA LYS A 10 -26.68 -9.67 16.32
C LYS A 10 -27.76 -9.29 15.29
N LYS A 11 -28.84 -8.64 15.72
CA LYS A 11 -29.89 -8.15 14.80
C LYS A 11 -29.34 -7.15 13.78
N CYS A 12 -28.43 -6.27 14.20
CA CYS A 12 -27.79 -5.31 13.31
C CYS A 12 -26.97 -6.03 12.22
N GLU A 13 -26.19 -7.05 12.59
CA GLU A 13 -25.42 -7.86 11.63
C GLU A 13 -26.34 -8.59 10.63
N GLU A 14 -27.45 -9.17 11.10
CA GLU A 14 -28.44 -9.85 10.26
C GLU A 14 -29.06 -8.88 9.24
N SER A 15 -29.51 -7.70 9.68
CA SER A 15 -30.04 -6.67 8.78
C SER A 15 -29.00 -6.22 7.74
N LEU A 16 -27.76 -6.03 8.17
CA LEU A 16 -26.68 -5.58 7.31
C LEU A 16 -26.32 -6.63 6.25
N ARG A 17 -26.38 -7.92 6.58
CA ARG A 17 -26.24 -9.01 5.60
C ARG A 17 -27.35 -9.00 4.54
N GLY A 18 -28.58 -8.68 4.96
CA GLY A 18 -29.70 -8.50 4.03
C GLY A 18 -29.46 -7.35 3.04
N LEU A 19 -29.03 -6.20 3.54
CA LEU A 19 -28.71 -5.02 2.72
C LEU A 19 -27.55 -5.29 1.74
N VAL A 20 -26.53 -6.03 2.15
CA VAL A 20 -25.44 -6.45 1.24
C VAL A 20 -25.97 -7.30 0.09
N ALA A 21 -26.87 -8.25 0.36
CA ALA A 21 -27.45 -9.10 -0.68
C ALA A 21 -28.32 -8.29 -1.66
N GLU A 22 -29.10 -7.33 -1.16
CA GLU A 22 -29.92 -6.43 -1.97
C GLU A 22 -29.05 -5.51 -2.85
N ALA A 23 -28.04 -4.86 -2.27
CA ALA A 23 -27.09 -4.02 -2.99
C ALA A 23 -26.33 -4.81 -4.06
N ALA A 24 -25.94 -6.04 -3.77
CA ALA A 24 -25.30 -6.92 -4.74
C ALA A 24 -26.24 -7.29 -5.91
N ALA A 25 -27.51 -7.59 -5.62
CA ALA A 25 -28.52 -7.87 -6.64
C ALA A 25 -28.81 -6.64 -7.52
N ALA A 26 -28.76 -5.45 -6.93
CA ALA A 26 -28.91 -4.17 -7.63
C ALA A 26 -27.65 -3.69 -8.37
N GLY A 27 -26.53 -4.42 -8.28
CA GLY A 27 -25.26 -4.03 -8.91
C GLY A 27 -24.55 -2.83 -8.26
N GLN A 28 -24.89 -2.50 -7.01
CA GLN A 28 -24.33 -1.37 -6.26
C GLN A 28 -23.07 -1.78 -5.49
N TYR A 29 -21.98 -2.05 -6.22
CA TYR A 29 -20.77 -2.62 -5.62
C TYR A 29 -20.08 -1.71 -4.58
N ASP A 30 -20.13 -0.39 -4.75
CA ASP A 30 -19.57 0.56 -3.77
C ASP A 30 -20.32 0.48 -2.42
N ALA A 31 -21.64 0.28 -2.45
CA ALA A 31 -22.46 0.10 -1.26
C ALA A 31 -22.15 -1.24 -0.58
N VAL A 32 -21.93 -2.30 -1.38
CA VAL A 32 -21.51 -3.62 -0.87
C VAL A 32 -20.18 -3.52 -0.12
N GLU A 33 -19.18 -2.85 -0.70
CA GLU A 33 -17.87 -2.67 -0.05
C GLU A 33 -18.02 -1.97 1.31
N THR A 34 -18.69 -0.83 1.32
CA THR A 34 -18.96 -0.04 2.54
C THR A 34 -19.66 -0.87 3.62
N MET A 35 -20.73 -1.58 3.26
CA MET A 35 -21.48 -2.40 4.22
C MET A 35 -20.62 -3.56 4.75
N THR A 36 -19.82 -4.23 3.89
CA THR A 36 -18.94 -5.31 4.36
C THR A 36 -17.89 -4.83 5.36
N GLU A 37 -17.43 -3.58 5.25
CA GLU A 37 -16.54 -2.97 6.25
C GLU A 37 -17.23 -2.77 7.59
N TRP A 38 -18.47 -2.27 7.59
CA TRP A 38 -19.28 -2.15 8.81
C TRP A 38 -19.55 -3.51 9.46
N ALA A 39 -19.81 -4.56 8.67
CA ALA A 39 -19.97 -5.93 9.16
C ALA A 39 -18.75 -6.41 9.95
N ARG A 40 -17.53 -6.15 9.44
CA ARG A 40 -16.28 -6.51 10.12
C ARG A 40 -16.11 -5.75 11.43
N THR A 41 -16.45 -4.47 11.45
CA THR A 41 -16.41 -3.65 12.67
C THR A 41 -17.39 -4.16 13.73
N LEU A 42 -18.63 -4.52 13.36
CA LEU A 42 -19.59 -5.16 14.27
C LEU A 42 -19.07 -6.50 14.80
N GLY A 43 -18.43 -7.29 13.94
CA GLY A 43 -17.79 -8.55 14.34
C GLY A 43 -16.72 -8.36 15.42
N ARG A 44 -15.87 -7.34 15.28
CA ARG A 44 -14.86 -6.97 16.29
C ARG A 44 -15.49 -6.53 17.61
N LEU A 45 -16.56 -5.74 17.58
CA LEU A 45 -17.28 -5.31 18.78
C LEU A 45 -17.94 -6.48 19.52
N ARG A 46 -18.45 -7.49 18.79
CA ARG A 46 -19.07 -8.68 19.39
C ARG A 46 -18.06 -9.65 19.97
N GLY A 47 -16.90 -9.79 19.33
CA GLY A 47 -15.86 -10.75 19.70
C GLY A 47 -14.96 -10.34 20.86
N GLY A 48 -15.33 -9.31 21.62
CA GLY A 48 -14.61 -8.73 22.76
C GLY A 48 -13.26 -9.39 23.10
N ARG A 49 -12.19 -8.78 22.59
CA ARG A 49 -10.77 -8.92 22.96
C ARG A 49 -9.86 -9.77 22.04
N GLU A 50 -8.96 -9.03 21.38
CA GLU A 50 -7.57 -9.36 21.02
C GLU A 50 -7.31 -10.65 20.23
N ALA A 51 -7.50 -10.57 18.91
CA ALA A 51 -6.42 -11.03 18.05
C ALA A 51 -5.54 -9.81 17.78
N GLU A 52 -4.45 -9.70 18.54
CA GLU A 52 -3.34 -8.84 18.14
C GLU A 52 -2.99 -9.16 16.69
N ASP A 53 -3.14 -8.17 15.82
CA ASP A 53 -2.50 -8.16 14.52
C ASP A 53 -1.01 -7.95 14.82
N THR A 54 -0.31 -9.03 15.15
CA THR A 54 1.13 -9.02 15.43
C THR A 54 1.83 -8.44 14.21
N PRO A 55 2.56 -7.31 14.32
CA PRO A 55 3.41 -6.87 13.24
C PRO A 55 4.55 -7.88 13.14
N GLU A 56 4.48 -8.75 12.13
CA GLU A 56 5.51 -9.71 11.77
C GLU A 56 6.81 -8.95 11.44
N ARG A 57 7.63 -8.86 12.49
CA ARG A 57 9.02 -8.42 12.56
C ARG A 57 9.76 -8.74 11.26
N ALA A 58 10.17 -7.68 10.56
CA ALA A 58 11.05 -7.78 9.41
C ALA A 58 12.41 -8.35 9.84
N GLU A 59 12.65 -9.63 9.55
CA GLU A 59 14.00 -10.19 9.52
C GLU A 59 14.71 -9.68 8.26
N GLU A 60 15.61 -8.73 8.50
CA GLU A 60 16.66 -8.26 7.60
C GLU A 60 17.69 -9.39 7.44
N VAL A 61 17.52 -10.24 6.42
CA VAL A 61 18.50 -11.28 6.06
C VAL A 61 19.55 -10.67 5.14
N GLU A 62 20.75 -10.48 5.69
CA GLU A 62 21.98 -10.16 4.96
C GLU A 62 22.25 -11.22 3.89
N GLN A 63 22.48 -10.78 2.65
CA GLN A 63 22.90 -11.65 1.55
C GLN A 63 24.43 -11.76 1.52
N PRO A 64 25.02 -12.97 1.46
CA PRO A 64 26.44 -13.11 1.17
C PRO A 64 26.69 -13.01 -0.35
N VAL A 65 27.63 -12.13 -0.71
CA VAL A 65 28.20 -12.00 -2.05
C VAL A 65 29.12 -13.19 -2.32
N ALA A 66 28.72 -14.08 -3.23
CA ALA A 66 29.59 -15.12 -3.77
C ALA A 66 29.96 -14.78 -5.22
N VAL A 67 31.24 -14.44 -5.41
CA VAL A 67 31.90 -14.33 -6.71
C VAL A 67 32.10 -15.75 -7.24
N SER A 68 31.74 -16.02 -8.50
CA SER A 68 32.05 -17.30 -9.15
C SER A 68 32.44 -17.07 -10.60
N VAL A 69 33.65 -17.55 -10.91
CA VAL A 69 34.41 -17.35 -12.13
C VAL A 69 34.02 -18.38 -13.20
N ALA A 70 34.08 -17.92 -14.45
CA ALA A 70 33.92 -18.53 -15.76
C ALA A 70 33.94 -20.08 -15.90
N GLY A 71 32.94 -20.58 -16.61
CA GLY A 71 32.95 -21.87 -17.31
C GLY A 71 32.07 -21.78 -18.58
N SER A 72 32.72 -21.73 -19.75
CA SER A 72 32.09 -21.66 -21.07
C SER A 72 31.60 -23.04 -21.51
N ALA A 73 30.29 -23.20 -21.67
CA ALA A 73 29.69 -24.30 -22.40
C ALA A 73 28.36 -23.83 -23.02
N SER A 74 28.34 -23.76 -24.36
CA SER A 74 27.21 -23.32 -25.17
C SER A 74 26.02 -24.28 -25.03
N LYS A 75 25.10 -23.96 -24.11
CA LYS A 75 23.80 -24.63 -23.97
C LYS A 75 22.72 -23.75 -24.58
N ARG A 76 21.90 -24.36 -25.43
CA ARG A 76 20.72 -23.78 -26.08
C ARG A 76 19.90 -23.00 -25.05
N LEU A 77 19.84 -21.68 -25.26
CA LEU A 77 19.09 -20.74 -24.43
C LEU A 77 17.60 -20.99 -24.62
N SER A 78 17.05 -21.92 -23.83
CA SER A 78 15.63 -21.87 -23.51
C SER A 78 15.41 -20.53 -22.80
N SER A 79 14.73 -19.60 -23.46
CA SER A 79 14.38 -18.29 -22.91
C SER A 79 13.38 -18.49 -21.76
N SER A 80 13.90 -18.90 -20.61
CA SER A 80 13.19 -18.83 -19.34
C SER A 80 12.87 -17.37 -19.13
N LYS A 81 11.61 -16.97 -19.37
CA LYS A 81 11.13 -15.62 -19.06
C LYS A 81 11.47 -15.38 -17.58
N SER A 82 12.48 -14.55 -17.34
CA SER A 82 12.90 -14.19 -15.99
C SER A 82 11.66 -13.68 -15.26
N ARG A 83 11.36 -14.26 -14.10
CA ARG A 83 10.26 -13.77 -13.29
C ARG A 83 10.46 -12.27 -13.06
N PRO A 84 9.40 -11.46 -13.16
CA PRO A 84 9.52 -10.03 -12.91
C PRO A 84 10.06 -9.81 -11.48
N ALA A 85 10.95 -8.85 -11.34
CA ALA A 85 11.40 -8.40 -10.02
C ALA A 85 10.22 -7.76 -9.27
N TYR A 86 10.09 -8.08 -7.98
CA TYR A 86 9.09 -7.48 -7.08
C TYR A 86 9.79 -6.62 -6.03
N PRO A 87 9.13 -5.58 -5.49
CA PRO A 87 7.79 -5.10 -5.86
C PRO A 87 7.78 -4.37 -7.21
N ARG A 88 6.59 -4.24 -7.82
CA ARG A 88 6.39 -3.39 -9.01
C ARG A 88 5.37 -2.32 -8.72
N PHE A 89 5.47 -1.21 -9.43
CA PHE A 89 4.47 -0.15 -9.40
C PHE A 89 3.78 -0.03 -10.75
N ALA A 90 2.48 0.22 -10.71
CA ALA A 90 1.66 0.42 -11.90
C ALA A 90 0.59 1.49 -11.62
N ARG A 91 0.03 2.05 -12.68
CA ARG A 91 -1.06 3.02 -12.61
C ARG A 91 -2.38 2.35 -12.97
N SER A 92 -3.39 2.48 -12.12
CA SER A 92 -4.75 2.02 -12.37
C SER A 92 -5.70 3.22 -12.33
N ARG A 93 -6.11 3.74 -13.48
CA ARG A 93 -6.91 4.98 -13.59
C ARG A 93 -6.26 6.14 -12.80
N THR A 94 -6.77 6.42 -11.60
CA THR A 94 -6.36 7.48 -10.68
C THR A 94 -5.62 6.95 -9.45
N GLU A 95 -5.18 5.69 -9.45
CA GLU A 95 -4.59 5.03 -8.29
C GLU A 95 -3.20 4.46 -8.57
N LEU A 96 -2.31 4.66 -7.60
CA LEU A 96 -0.99 4.05 -7.55
C LEU A 96 -1.14 2.64 -7.02
N VAL A 97 -0.68 1.64 -7.78
CA VAL A 97 -0.78 0.24 -7.41
C VAL A 97 0.59 -0.35 -7.17
N LYS A 98 0.87 -0.78 -5.94
CA LYS A 98 2.02 -1.60 -5.60
C LYS A 98 1.64 -3.07 -5.73
N ILE A 99 2.38 -3.79 -6.57
CA ILE A 99 2.20 -5.22 -6.84
C ILE A 99 3.34 -5.95 -6.12
N GLY A 100 3.00 -6.78 -5.15
CA GLY A 100 3.94 -7.65 -4.45
C GLY A 100 3.65 -9.12 -4.71
N TRP A 101 4.58 -10.01 -4.33
CA TRP A 101 4.42 -11.46 -4.43
C TRP A 101 4.17 -12.08 -3.06
N SER A 102 3.04 -12.77 -2.89
CA SER A 102 2.73 -13.50 -1.67
C SER A 102 3.43 -14.86 -1.67
N LYS A 103 4.33 -15.09 -0.71
CA LYS A 103 5.00 -16.39 -0.54
C LYS A 103 4.02 -17.50 -0.17
N LYS A 104 3.04 -17.20 0.68
CA LYS A 104 2.04 -18.14 1.20
C LYS A 104 1.05 -18.58 0.12
N GLU A 105 0.47 -17.62 -0.60
CA GLU A 105 -0.56 -17.90 -1.60
C GLU A 105 0.02 -18.16 -2.99
N LYS A 106 1.31 -17.87 -3.20
CA LYS A 106 2.00 -17.93 -4.51
C LYS A 106 1.26 -17.13 -5.59
N LYS A 107 0.77 -15.94 -5.21
CA LYS A 107 0.01 -15.02 -6.07
C LYS A 107 0.46 -13.58 -5.86
N GLU A 108 0.14 -12.70 -6.81
CA GLU A 108 0.35 -11.26 -6.64
C GLU A 108 -0.67 -10.67 -5.66
N TYR A 109 -0.20 -9.85 -4.71
CA TYR A 109 -1.04 -9.04 -3.84
C TYR A 109 -0.90 -7.55 -4.18
N LEU A 110 -1.98 -6.80 -3.98
CA LEU A 110 -2.09 -5.42 -4.44
C LEU A 110 -2.31 -4.49 -3.26
N HIS A 111 -1.56 -3.40 -3.21
CA HIS A 111 -1.92 -2.24 -2.41
C HIS A 111 -2.20 -1.05 -3.34
N ARG A 112 -3.17 -0.23 -2.94
CA ARG A 112 -3.62 0.93 -3.72
C ARG A 112 -3.53 2.20 -2.88
N ALA A 113 -3.20 3.30 -3.54
CA ALA A 113 -3.30 4.64 -2.98
C ALA A 113 -3.85 5.59 -4.07
N PRO A 114 -4.91 6.35 -3.80
CA PRO A 114 -5.36 7.43 -4.68
C PRO A 114 -4.24 8.41 -5.03
N TRP A 115 -4.23 8.90 -6.27
CA TRP A 115 -3.23 9.87 -6.75
C TRP A 115 -3.21 11.15 -5.91
N GLY A 116 -4.35 11.61 -5.42
CA GLY A 116 -4.42 12.78 -4.54
C GLY A 116 -3.59 12.63 -3.26
N ILE A 117 -3.41 11.39 -2.76
CA ILE A 117 -2.56 11.12 -1.58
C ILE A 117 -1.08 11.25 -1.95
N VAL A 118 -0.71 10.83 -3.16
CA VAL A 118 0.66 10.99 -3.67
C VAL A 118 0.99 12.49 -3.78
N GLU A 119 0.09 13.28 -4.36
CA GLU A 119 0.24 14.73 -4.48
C GLU A 119 0.33 15.41 -3.12
N LEU A 120 -0.56 15.04 -2.19
CA LEU A 120 -0.56 15.52 -0.81
C LEU A 120 0.77 15.23 -0.10
N LEU A 121 1.29 14.01 -0.23
CA LEU A 121 2.60 13.66 0.32
C LEU A 121 3.71 14.51 -0.31
N CYS A 122 3.71 14.69 -1.64
CA CYS A 122 4.72 15.50 -2.31
C CYS A 122 4.67 16.98 -1.89
N GLN A 123 3.47 17.52 -1.67
CA GLN A 123 3.29 18.87 -1.13
C GLN A 123 3.87 18.99 0.28
N ARG A 124 3.63 17.98 1.14
CA ARG A 124 4.23 17.90 2.47
C ARG A 124 5.75 17.83 2.40
N LEU A 125 6.32 16.99 1.53
CA LEU A 125 7.77 16.85 1.37
C LEU A 125 8.42 18.10 0.79
N LYS A 126 7.71 18.88 -0.03
CA LYS A 126 8.21 20.16 -0.54
C LYS A 126 8.58 21.14 0.58
N SER A 127 7.86 21.12 1.72
CA SER A 127 8.20 22.00 2.85
C SER A 127 9.47 21.58 3.59
N TRP A 128 9.92 20.34 3.43
CA TRP A 128 11.15 19.82 4.04
C TRP A 128 12.40 20.19 3.22
N GLY A 129 12.25 20.36 1.91
CA GLY A 129 13.37 20.65 1.00
C GLY A 129 14.40 19.52 1.02
N SER A 130 15.68 19.88 1.15
CA SER A 130 16.79 18.90 1.18
C SER A 130 17.21 18.49 2.60
N LYS A 131 16.35 18.73 3.59
CA LYS A 131 16.56 18.20 4.95
C LYS A 131 16.24 16.71 4.96
N GLU A 132 16.96 15.97 5.80
CA GLU A 132 16.63 14.59 6.11
C GLU A 132 15.32 14.54 6.91
N PHE A 133 14.51 13.51 6.66
CA PHE A 133 13.25 13.24 7.34
C PHE A 133 13.01 11.73 7.47
N THR A 134 12.36 11.32 8.55
CA THR A 134 11.90 9.95 8.78
C THR A 134 10.45 9.79 8.33
N SER A 135 9.93 8.55 8.35
CA SER A 135 8.50 8.33 8.14
C SER A 135 7.63 8.91 9.26
N GLU A 136 8.17 9.02 10.48
CA GLU A 136 7.46 9.56 11.64
C GLU A 136 7.27 11.08 11.52
N ASP A 137 8.22 11.76 10.86
CA ASP A 137 8.16 13.21 10.64
C ASP A 137 7.05 13.67 9.68
N ILE A 138 6.61 12.76 8.80
CA ILE A 138 5.62 13.04 7.76
C ILE A 138 4.25 12.44 8.08
N LEU A 139 4.16 11.59 9.10
CA LEU A 139 2.93 10.93 9.52
C LEU A 139 2.42 11.53 10.85
N PRO A 140 1.11 11.60 11.06
CA PRO A 140 0.04 11.24 10.12
C PRO A 140 -0.07 12.24 8.96
N LEU A 141 -0.45 11.74 7.79
CA LEU A 141 -0.76 12.61 6.65
C LEU A 141 -2.24 12.99 6.74
N GLN A 142 -2.54 14.29 6.68
CA GLN A 142 -3.92 14.79 6.78
C GLN A 142 -4.36 15.36 5.43
N GLY A 143 -5.55 14.96 4.99
CA GLY A 143 -6.22 15.53 3.82
C GLY A 143 -6.59 17.00 4.03
N SER A 144 -7.02 17.66 2.95
CA SER A 144 -7.50 19.05 3.00
C SER A 144 -8.77 19.23 3.84
N ASP A 145 -9.51 18.15 4.06
CA ASP A 145 -10.68 18.04 4.92
C ASP A 145 -10.34 17.75 6.40
N GLY A 146 -9.05 17.62 6.72
CA GLY A 146 -8.58 17.26 8.06
C GLY A 146 -8.72 15.77 8.38
N VAL A 147 -9.18 14.94 7.44
CA VAL A 147 -9.28 13.50 7.63
C VAL A 147 -7.88 12.88 7.54
N GLU A 148 -7.57 12.01 8.49
CA GLU A 148 -6.32 11.28 8.51
C GLU A 148 -6.28 10.24 7.39
N VAL A 149 -5.20 10.27 6.61
CA VAL A 149 -4.94 9.29 5.56
C VAL A 149 -4.42 8.00 6.19
N PRO A 150 -4.99 6.83 5.83
CA PRO A 150 -4.47 5.54 6.29
C PRO A 150 -2.96 5.39 6.04
N SER A 151 -2.19 5.11 7.10
CA SER A 151 -0.72 5.09 7.06
C SER A 151 -0.14 4.17 5.98
N TYR A 152 -0.81 3.05 5.68
CA TYR A 152 -0.37 2.12 4.62
C TYR A 152 -0.30 2.80 3.24
N GLN A 153 -1.18 3.77 2.96
CA GLN A 153 -1.19 4.51 1.70
C GLN A 153 0.01 5.45 1.62
N SER A 154 0.34 6.13 2.72
CA SER A 154 1.53 6.99 2.82
C SER A 154 2.82 6.20 2.64
N TYR A 155 2.94 5.03 3.29
CA TYR A 155 4.10 4.14 3.09
C TYR A 155 4.21 3.60 1.66
N LEU A 156 3.08 3.31 1.01
CA LEU A 156 3.06 2.91 -0.39
C LEU A 156 3.60 4.05 -1.28
N CYS A 157 3.13 5.27 -1.06
CA CYS A 157 3.59 6.44 -1.81
C CYS A 157 5.09 6.68 -1.61
N LEU A 158 5.60 6.63 -0.38
CA LEU A 158 7.04 6.70 -0.10
C LEU A 158 7.84 5.62 -0.82
N ALA A 159 7.36 4.37 -0.78
CA ALA A 159 8.04 3.27 -1.44
C ALA A 159 8.16 3.48 -2.95
N TRP A 160 7.12 4.05 -3.58
CA TRP A 160 7.14 4.39 -5.00
C TRP A 160 8.05 5.59 -5.32
N LEU A 161 7.98 6.67 -4.54
CA LEU A 161 8.86 7.83 -4.72
C LEU A 161 10.34 7.39 -4.66
N ARG A 162 10.68 6.49 -3.73
CA ARG A 162 12.03 5.91 -3.63
C ARG A 162 12.39 5.05 -4.84
N ASP A 163 11.48 4.17 -5.28
CA ASP A 163 11.69 3.31 -6.45
C ASP A 163 11.89 4.11 -7.74
N SER A 164 11.19 5.24 -7.87
CA SER A 164 11.32 6.18 -8.98
C SER A 164 12.54 7.11 -8.90
N GLY A 165 13.34 7.04 -7.82
CA GLY A 165 14.52 7.89 -7.61
C GLY A 165 14.20 9.35 -7.26
N LEU A 166 12.95 9.66 -6.91
CA LEU A 166 12.51 11.01 -6.53
C LEU A 166 12.86 11.36 -5.07
N ILE A 167 13.03 10.33 -4.24
CA ILE A 167 13.62 10.44 -2.90
C ILE A 167 14.68 9.36 -2.74
N THR A 168 15.68 9.66 -1.91
CA THR A 168 16.74 8.70 -1.56
C THR A 168 16.58 8.31 -0.11
N LYS A 169 16.78 7.03 0.21
CA LYS A 169 16.84 6.52 1.59
C LYS A 169 18.30 6.37 1.99
N GLU A 170 18.71 7.00 3.09
CA GLU A 170 20.06 6.90 3.64
C GLU A 170 20.06 6.04 4.90
N GLY A 171 20.36 4.75 4.73
CA GLY A 171 20.42 3.78 5.82
C GLY A 171 19.17 3.78 6.71
N ARG A 172 19.39 3.93 8.02
CA ARG A 172 18.33 4.10 9.04
C ARG A 172 18.06 5.57 9.39
N GLN A 173 18.85 6.50 8.86
CA GLN A 173 18.78 7.94 9.18
C GLN A 173 17.51 8.58 8.63
N GLY A 174 17.03 8.09 7.47
CA GLY A 174 15.76 8.53 6.91
C GLY A 174 15.81 8.67 5.39
N TYR A 175 15.10 9.67 4.91
CA TYR A 175 14.91 10.00 3.51
C TYR A 175 15.29 11.46 3.28
N PHE A 176 15.65 11.79 2.04
CA PHE A 176 15.79 13.18 1.62
C PHE A 176 15.35 13.35 0.17
N VAL A 177 14.97 14.58 -0.17
CA VAL A 177 14.67 14.98 -1.56
C VAL A 177 15.96 15.53 -2.19
N PRO A 178 16.39 15.01 -3.36
CA PRO A 178 17.57 15.52 -4.07
C PRO A 178 17.51 17.04 -4.28
N ARG A 179 18.66 17.72 -4.09
CA ARG A 179 18.75 19.18 -4.27
C ARG A 179 18.39 19.59 -5.70
N GLY A 180 17.59 20.65 -5.83
CA GLY A 180 17.19 21.22 -7.13
C GLY A 180 16.12 20.42 -7.87
N LEU A 181 15.60 19.33 -7.29
CA LEU A 181 14.50 18.57 -7.85
C LEU A 181 13.17 19.29 -7.58
N ASP A 182 12.42 19.62 -8.63
CA ASP A 182 11.01 20.00 -8.47
C ASP A 182 10.17 18.73 -8.28
N LEU A 183 10.00 18.35 -7.01
CA LEU A 183 9.35 17.09 -6.65
C LEU A 183 7.96 16.95 -7.27
N LEU A 184 7.14 18.01 -7.32
CA LEU A 184 5.78 17.91 -7.87
C LEU A 184 5.77 17.66 -9.37
N VAL A 185 6.63 18.37 -10.11
CA VAL A 185 6.76 18.23 -11.56
C VAL A 185 7.30 16.85 -11.92
N GLU A 186 8.38 16.41 -11.25
CA GLU A 186 9.01 15.12 -11.52
C GLU A 186 8.13 13.94 -11.09
N THR A 187 7.37 14.07 -10.01
CA THR A 187 6.37 13.08 -9.61
C THR A 187 5.27 12.93 -10.67
N SER A 188 4.76 14.04 -11.22
CA SER A 188 3.77 13.99 -12.31
C SER A 188 4.31 13.32 -13.58
N LYS A 189 5.57 13.57 -13.93
CA LYS A 189 6.26 12.89 -15.05
C LYS A 189 6.41 11.39 -14.78
N ALA A 190 6.93 11.01 -13.61
CA ALA A 190 7.09 9.61 -13.21
C ALA A 190 5.75 8.87 -13.22
N TRP A 191 4.69 9.51 -12.75
CA TRP A 191 3.33 8.97 -12.77
C TRP A 191 2.81 8.67 -14.18
N LYS A 192 3.03 9.57 -15.13
CA LYS A 192 2.62 9.36 -16.53
C LYS A 192 3.36 8.21 -17.19
N ASN A 193 4.59 7.94 -16.75
CA ASN A 193 5.44 6.86 -17.25
C ASN A 193 5.17 5.51 -16.57
N LEU A 194 4.33 5.44 -15.53
CA LEU A 194 3.96 4.18 -14.92
C LEU A 194 3.21 3.28 -15.91
N PRO A 195 3.52 1.96 -15.94
CA PRO A 195 2.80 1.04 -16.79
C PRO A 195 1.32 0.99 -16.38
N PRO A 196 0.38 0.98 -17.34
CA PRO A 196 -1.02 0.83 -17.01
C PRO A 196 -1.26 -0.58 -16.48
N LYS A 197 -2.01 -0.66 -15.37
CA LYS A 197 -2.53 -1.94 -14.88
C LYS A 197 -3.84 -2.22 -15.60
N ARG A 198 -3.86 -3.31 -16.38
CA ARG A 198 -5.05 -3.84 -17.03
C ARG A 198 -5.92 -4.60 -16.03
#